data_AF-A0AAC8Q178-F1
#
_entry.id   AF-A0AAC8Q178-F1
#
_cell.length_a   1.000
_cell.length_b   1.000
_cell.length_c   1.000
_cell.angle_alpha   90.00
_cell.angle_beta   90.00
_cell.angle_gamma   90.00
#
_symmetry.space_group_name_H-M   'P 1'
#
loop_
_entity.id
_entity.type
_entity.pdbx_description
1 polymer ?
#
loop_
_entity_poly.entity_id
_entity_poly.type
_entity_poly.pdbx_seq_one_letter_code
_entity_poly.pdbx_strand_id
1 'polypeptide(L)'
;MVAVPHTLRGDKGRYGAVMFELYGPQPTHWLNYLRTLYVSNDGGRWVFGQSGEPFPFEKLERYQARKVRDRFTLDMMEEYLHHLGLSPFQEDFYLPPGAPAWLVEKTGPVVSAQKDYTLAQVREDF
;
A
#
# COMPACT_ATOMS: atom_id res chain seq x y z
N MET A 1 -9.92 5.63 -8.62
CA MET A 1 -9.57 4.19 -8.55
C MET A 1 -10.09 3.65 -7.22
N VAL A 2 -10.66 2.45 -7.13
CA VAL A 2 -11.22 1.94 -5.85
C VAL A 2 -10.25 0.92 -5.26
N ALA A 3 -9.76 1.15 -4.04
CA ALA A 3 -9.05 0.12 -3.29
C ALA A 3 -9.98 -1.10 -3.19
N VAL A 4 -9.55 -2.20 -3.81
CA VAL A 4 -10.48 -3.30 -4.02
C VAL A 4 -10.87 -3.89 -2.68
N PRO A 5 -12.17 -4.10 -2.42
CA PRO A 5 -12.62 -4.71 -1.18
C PRO A 5 -11.97 -6.08 -0.98
N HIS A 6 -11.83 -6.48 0.29
CA HIS A 6 -11.55 -7.86 0.64
C HIS A 6 -12.57 -8.79 -0.04
N THR A 7 -12.10 -9.68 -0.89
CA THR A 7 -12.90 -10.60 -1.72
C THR A 7 -12.67 -12.05 -1.39
N LEU A 8 -11.75 -12.36 -0.46
CA LEU A 8 -11.37 -13.73 -0.14
C LEU A 8 -12.56 -14.53 0.40
N ARG A 9 -12.83 -15.68 -0.22
CA ARG A 9 -13.78 -16.71 0.22
C ARG A 9 -13.11 -18.07 0.07
N GLY A 10 -12.83 -18.74 1.20
CA GLY A 10 -12.00 -19.94 1.19
C GLY A 10 -10.58 -19.61 0.74
N ASP A 11 -10.11 -20.24 -0.33
CA ASP A 11 -8.80 -20.03 -0.95
C ASP A 11 -8.84 -19.13 -2.20
N LYS A 12 -10.01 -18.59 -2.56
CA LYS A 12 -10.21 -17.75 -3.77
C LYS A 12 -10.50 -16.30 -3.45
N GLY A 13 -9.91 -15.36 -4.20
CA GLY A 13 -10.03 -13.92 -4.02
C GLY A 13 -8.80 -13.31 -3.33
N ARG A 14 -8.91 -12.06 -2.86
CA ARG A 14 -7.79 -11.33 -2.22
C ARG A 14 -8.14 -10.74 -0.88
N TYR A 15 -7.13 -10.67 -0.02
CA TYR A 15 -7.17 -9.80 1.15
C TYR A 15 -7.33 -8.34 0.74
N GLY A 16 -8.07 -7.58 1.54
CA GLY A 16 -8.27 -6.16 1.31
C GLY A 16 -7.38 -5.38 2.26
N ALA A 17 -6.63 -4.41 1.73
CA ALA A 17 -5.80 -3.54 2.53
C ALA A 17 -5.60 -2.17 1.89
N VAL A 18 -5.40 -1.16 2.74
CA VAL A 18 -4.80 0.13 2.39
C VAL A 18 -3.63 0.31 3.36
N MET A 19 -2.43 0.51 2.83
CA MET A 19 -1.18 0.55 3.60
C MET A 19 -0.31 1.71 3.13
N PHE A 20 0.24 2.44 4.07
CA PHE A 20 1.20 3.52 3.86
C PHE A 20 2.39 3.30 4.79
N GLU A 21 3.58 3.21 4.22
CA GLU A 21 4.84 3.02 4.93
C GLU A 21 5.86 4.03 4.40
N LEU A 22 6.30 4.95 5.27
CA LEU A 22 7.34 5.91 4.96
C LEU A 22 8.63 5.51 5.65
N TYR A 23 9.72 5.45 4.89
CA TYR A 23 11.05 5.11 5.38
C TYR A 23 11.92 6.36 5.55
N GLY A 24 12.74 6.37 6.60
CA GLY A 24 13.66 7.45 6.87
C GLY A 24 14.92 7.38 6.00
N PRO A 25 15.58 8.51 5.72
CA PRO A 25 16.83 8.50 4.96
C PRO A 25 18.02 8.01 5.79
N GLN A 26 17.99 8.19 7.12
CA GLN A 26 19.01 7.65 8.02
C GLN A 26 18.60 6.25 8.51
N PRO A 27 19.54 5.30 8.63
CA PRO A 27 19.26 4.01 9.26
C PRO A 27 19.03 4.22 10.77
N THR A 28 17.83 3.90 11.24
CA THR A 28 17.47 4.01 12.67
C THR A 28 17.31 2.63 13.33
N HIS A 29 16.59 1.71 12.67
CA HIS A 29 16.16 0.40 13.16
C HIS A 29 15.97 -0.56 11.95
N TRP A 30 15.85 -1.88 12.15
CA TRP A 30 15.84 -2.89 11.06
C TRP A 30 14.90 -2.59 9.89
N LEU A 31 13.69 -2.04 10.14
CA LEU A 31 12.75 -1.66 9.09
C LEU A 31 12.73 -0.17 8.76
N ASN A 32 13.39 0.67 9.56
CA ASN A 32 13.58 2.10 9.29
C ASN A 32 12.31 2.93 8.98
N TYR A 33 11.17 2.56 9.57
CA TYR A 33 9.92 3.30 9.41
C TYR A 33 9.95 4.64 10.15
N LEU A 34 9.58 5.71 9.47
CA LEU A 34 9.20 7.00 10.07
C LEU A 34 7.72 7.04 10.42
N ARG A 35 6.88 6.52 9.53
CA ARG A 35 5.43 6.52 9.69
C ARG A 35 4.82 5.29 9.03
N THR A 36 3.89 4.66 9.72
CA THR A 36 3.12 3.53 9.19
C THR A 36 1.65 3.73 9.50
N LEU A 37 0.80 3.45 8.52
CA LEU A 37 -0.66 3.41 8.61
C LEU A 37 -1.15 2.22 7.82
N TYR A 38 -2.04 1.42 8.39
CA TYR A 38 -2.71 0.40 7.61
C TYR A 38 -4.12 0.14 8.11
N VAL A 39 -4.99 -0.21 7.18
CA VAL A 39 -6.22 -0.95 7.44
C VAL A 39 -6.18 -2.21 6.58
N SER A 40 -6.17 -3.37 7.22
CA SER A 40 -6.06 -4.66 6.54
C SER A 40 -7.02 -5.69 7.12
N ASN A 41 -7.37 -6.69 6.30
CA ASN A 41 -7.99 -7.92 6.74
C ASN A 41 -7.21 -9.08 6.14
N ASP A 42 -6.51 -9.82 7.00
CA ASP A 42 -5.58 -10.91 6.69
C ASP A 42 -6.11 -12.30 7.08
N GLY A 43 -7.44 -12.44 7.30
CA GLY A 43 -8.05 -13.76 7.52
C GLY A 43 -9.04 -13.87 8.67
N GLY A 44 -9.63 -12.77 9.13
CA GLY A 44 -10.68 -12.87 10.16
C GLY A 44 -11.44 -11.59 10.46
N ARG A 45 -10.74 -10.45 10.55
CA ARG A 45 -11.38 -9.15 10.80
C ARG A 45 -10.53 -8.01 10.27
N TRP A 46 -11.16 -6.86 10.08
CA TRP A 46 -10.43 -5.63 9.79
C TRP A 46 -9.67 -5.14 11.02
N VAL A 47 -8.40 -4.81 10.82
CA VAL A 47 -7.51 -4.22 11.82
C VAL A 47 -7.00 -2.89 11.29
N PHE A 48 -6.92 -1.89 12.17
CA PHE A 48 -6.24 -0.63 11.92
C PHE A 48 -4.99 -0.58 12.80
N GLY A 49 -3.86 -0.23 12.22
CA GLY A 49 -2.62 -0.01 12.95
C GLY A 49 -1.89 1.24 12.47
N GLN A 50 -1.16 1.84 13.41
CA GLN A 50 -0.30 2.99 13.13
C GLN A 50 0.95 2.96 14.01
N SER A 51 2.04 3.55 13.52
CA SER A 51 3.27 3.77 14.29
C SER A 51 4.00 5.00 13.75
N GLY A 52 4.88 5.59 14.56
CA GLY A 52 5.56 6.86 14.22
C GLY A 52 4.69 8.10 14.46
N GLU A 53 5.31 9.28 14.39
CA GLU A 53 4.65 10.56 14.64
C GLU A 53 3.72 10.92 13.46
N PRO A 54 2.44 11.24 13.69
CA PRO A 54 1.54 11.64 12.60
C PRO A 54 1.97 12.95 11.94
N PHE A 55 1.76 13.05 10.63
CA PHE A 55 1.99 14.31 9.91
C PHE A 55 0.88 15.34 10.20
N PRO A 56 1.18 16.65 10.08
CA PRO A 56 0.18 17.71 10.31
C PRO A 56 -1.04 17.66 9.40
N PHE A 57 -0.92 17.02 8.23
CA PHE A 57 -2.01 16.88 7.26
C PHE A 57 -2.87 15.62 7.48
N GLU A 58 -2.49 14.74 8.43
CA GLU A 58 -3.27 13.54 8.70
C GLU A 58 -4.60 13.88 9.38
N LYS A 59 -5.68 13.23 8.93
CA LYS A 59 -7.04 13.34 9.48
C LYS A 59 -7.20 12.42 10.69
N LEU A 60 -6.55 12.77 11.79
CA LEU A 60 -6.47 11.93 13.00
C LEU A 60 -7.85 11.58 13.60
N GLU A 61 -8.85 12.44 13.41
CA GLU A 61 -10.23 12.18 13.83
C GLU A 61 -10.83 10.94 13.14
N ARG A 62 -10.39 10.65 11.91
CA ARG A 62 -10.82 9.44 11.18
C ARG A 62 -10.32 8.17 11.85
N TYR A 63 -9.20 8.21 12.56
CA TYR A 63 -8.60 7.01 13.17
C TYR A 63 -9.45 6.40 14.30
N GLN A 64 -10.46 7.15 14.77
CA GLN A 64 -11.45 6.70 15.75
C GLN A 64 -12.79 6.29 15.14
N ALA A 65 -12.92 6.24 13.81
CA ALA A 65 -14.15 5.85 13.15
C ALA A 65 -14.65 4.48 13.65
N ARG A 66 -15.97 4.34 13.78
CA ARG A 66 -16.62 3.11 14.28
C ARG A 66 -16.28 1.90 13.42
N LYS A 67 -16.29 2.05 12.09
CA LYS A 67 -15.88 1.00 11.16
C LYS A 67 -14.37 1.12 10.94
N VAL A 68 -13.65 0.04 11.21
CA VAL A 68 -12.17 0.01 11.05
C VAL A 68 -11.75 0.37 9.62
N ARG A 69 -12.50 -0.07 8.62
CA ARG A 69 -12.30 0.27 7.19
C ARG A 69 -12.33 1.77 6.87
N ASP A 70 -13.01 2.55 7.70
CA ASP A 70 -13.18 3.98 7.46
C ASP A 70 -12.12 4.80 8.19
N ARG A 71 -11.22 4.14 8.93
CA ARG A 71 -10.13 4.78 9.67
C ARG A 71 -8.99 5.23 8.77
N PHE A 72 -8.75 4.52 7.67
CA PHE A 72 -7.79 4.91 6.64
C PHE A 72 -8.27 4.39 5.29
N THR A 73 -8.59 5.31 4.38
CA THR A 73 -9.16 5.00 3.07
C THR A 73 -8.16 5.30 1.96
N LEU A 74 -8.44 4.82 0.74
CA LEU A 74 -7.61 5.13 -0.42
C LEU A 74 -7.58 6.64 -0.71
N ASP A 75 -8.71 7.33 -0.60
CA ASP A 75 -8.78 8.78 -0.83
C ASP A 75 -7.92 9.55 0.18
N MET A 76 -7.91 9.12 1.45
CA MET A 76 -7.00 9.70 2.45
C MET A 76 -5.54 9.41 2.09
N MET A 77 -5.22 8.20 1.63
CA MET A 77 -3.87 7.85 1.19
C MET A 77 -3.43 8.72 0.01
N GLU A 78 -4.29 8.91 -0.99
CA GLU A 78 -4.02 9.78 -2.14
C GLU A 78 -3.78 11.23 -1.71
N GLU A 79 -4.62 11.78 -0.83
CA GLU A 79 -4.43 13.12 -0.26
C GLU A 79 -3.11 13.25 0.53
N TYR A 80 -2.77 12.25 1.35
CA TYR A 80 -1.50 12.24 2.09
C TYR A 80 -0.30 12.17 1.15
N LEU A 81 -0.40 11.38 0.07
CA LEU A 81 0.64 11.29 -0.95
C LEU A 81 0.82 12.62 -1.68
N HIS A 82 -0.26 13.34 -1.97
CA HIS A 82 -0.18 14.69 -2.55
C HIS A 82 0.53 15.68 -1.64
N HIS A 83 0.32 15.63 -0.33
CA HIS A 83 1.08 16.44 0.63
C HIS A 83 2.59 16.13 0.62
N LEU A 84 2.98 14.91 0.21
CA LEU A 84 4.37 14.50 0.02
C LEU A 84 4.89 14.77 -1.40
N GLY A 85 4.11 15.43 -2.26
CA GLY A 85 4.49 15.73 -3.64
C GLY A 85 4.36 14.53 -4.59
N LEU A 86 3.67 13.46 -4.19
CA LEU A 86 3.46 12.26 -4.99
C LEU A 86 2.06 12.26 -5.59
N SER A 87 1.95 11.85 -6.86
CA SER A 87 0.66 11.72 -7.55
C SER A 87 0.56 10.38 -8.29
N PRO A 88 0.69 9.23 -7.59
CA PRO A 88 0.86 7.92 -8.23
C PRO A 88 -0.39 7.39 -8.97
N PHE A 89 -1.52 8.08 -8.90
CA PHE A 89 -2.71 7.74 -9.68
C PHE A 89 -2.88 8.62 -10.92
N GLN A 90 -1.96 9.55 -11.15
CA GLN A 90 -1.87 10.34 -12.38
C GLN A 90 -0.79 9.71 -13.27
N GLU A 91 -1.14 9.41 -14.53
CA GLU A 91 -0.23 8.70 -15.45
C GLU A 91 1.03 9.51 -15.78
N ASP A 92 0.88 10.82 -15.89
CA ASP A 92 1.94 11.79 -16.16
C ASP A 92 2.96 11.92 -15.02
N PHE A 93 2.62 11.48 -13.80
CA PHE A 93 3.55 11.43 -12.67
C PHE A 93 4.71 10.45 -12.92
N TYR A 94 4.45 9.31 -13.55
CA TYR A 94 5.47 8.28 -13.82
C TYR A 94 6.16 8.45 -15.17
N LEU A 95 5.49 9.07 -16.14
CA LEU A 95 6.00 9.29 -17.50
C LEU A 95 5.86 10.75 -17.90
N PRO A 96 6.53 11.69 -17.20
CA PRO A 96 6.50 13.08 -17.62
C PRO A 96 7.06 13.20 -19.04
N PRO A 97 6.47 14.04 -19.92
CA PRO A 97 6.92 14.17 -21.30
C PRO A 97 8.42 14.47 -21.39
N GLY A 98 9.16 13.62 -22.12
CA GLY A 98 10.60 13.75 -22.32
C GLY A 98 11.47 13.17 -21.21
N ALA A 99 10.91 12.55 -20.18
CA ALA A 99 11.68 11.88 -19.14
C ALA A 99 12.19 10.50 -19.59
N PRO A 100 13.39 10.07 -19.13
CA PRO A 100 13.89 8.72 -19.36
C PRO A 100 13.10 7.69 -18.55
N ALA A 101 12.90 6.50 -19.12
CA ALA A 101 12.38 5.34 -18.39
C ALA A 101 13.53 4.49 -17.85
N TRP A 102 13.33 3.91 -16.67
CA TRP A 102 14.31 3.02 -16.03
C TRP A 102 13.75 1.59 -16.00
N LEU A 103 14.49 0.64 -16.54
CA LEU A 103 14.22 -0.79 -16.35
C LEU A 103 14.99 -1.25 -15.12
N VAL A 104 14.27 -1.75 -14.12
CA VAL A 104 14.88 -2.32 -12.91
C VAL A 104 14.77 -3.83 -12.98
N GLU A 105 15.91 -4.52 -13.02
CA GLU A 105 15.98 -5.97 -13.03
C GLU A 105 16.53 -6.48 -11.70
N LYS A 106 15.80 -7.42 -11.07
CA LYS A 106 16.30 -8.13 -9.89
C LYS A 106 17.16 -9.30 -10.34
N THR A 107 18.46 -9.19 -10.18
CA THR A 107 19.41 -10.29 -10.41
C THR A 107 19.71 -11.00 -9.09
N GLY A 108 19.50 -12.31 -9.02
CA GLY A 108 19.84 -13.12 -7.84
C GLY A 108 18.93 -14.33 -7.64
N PRO A 109 19.24 -15.21 -6.67
CA PRO A 109 18.42 -16.38 -6.40
C PRO A 109 17.02 -15.97 -5.90
N VAL A 110 16.00 -16.51 -6.54
CA VAL A 110 14.63 -16.50 -6.01
C VAL A 110 14.58 -17.52 -4.88
N VAL A 111 13.99 -17.15 -3.73
CA VAL A 111 13.85 -18.08 -2.60
C VAL A 111 12.96 -19.22 -3.06
N SER A 112 13.43 -20.47 -3.01
CA SER A 112 12.75 -21.65 -3.56
C SER A 112 11.34 -21.92 -2.99
N ALA A 113 11.00 -21.29 -1.87
CA ALA A 113 9.68 -21.35 -1.26
C ALA A 113 8.64 -20.42 -1.90
N GLN A 114 9.03 -19.48 -2.77
CA GLN A 114 8.08 -18.66 -3.54
C GLN A 114 7.54 -19.45 -4.74
N LYS A 115 6.21 -19.48 -4.87
CA LYS A 115 5.54 -19.94 -6.09
C LYS A 115 5.42 -18.77 -7.05
N ASP A 116 5.94 -18.95 -8.27
CA ASP A 116 5.79 -17.97 -9.33
C ASP A 116 4.56 -18.28 -10.18
N TYR A 117 3.82 -17.23 -10.53
CA TYR A 117 2.68 -17.30 -11.44
C TYR A 117 2.91 -16.32 -12.58
N THR A 118 2.58 -16.74 -13.79
CA THR A 118 2.52 -15.86 -14.96
C THR A 118 1.34 -14.90 -14.83
N LEU A 119 1.42 -13.74 -15.49
CA LEU A 119 0.31 -12.79 -15.53
C LEU A 119 -1.00 -13.42 -16.07
N ALA A 120 -0.89 -14.37 -17.00
CA ALA A 120 -2.03 -15.11 -17.53
C ALA A 120 -2.70 -15.98 -16.45
N GLN A 121 -1.90 -16.78 -15.73
CA GLN A 121 -2.39 -17.61 -14.62
C GLN A 121 -3.11 -16.79 -13.55
N VAL A 122 -2.51 -15.65 -13.16
CA VAL A 122 -3.12 -14.76 -12.16
C VAL A 122 -4.46 -14.20 -12.65
N ARG A 123 -4.59 -13.86 -13.95
CA ARG A 123 -5.83 -13.30 -14.51
C ARG A 123 -6.97 -14.30 -14.63
N GLU A 124 -6.70 -15.60 -14.67
CA GLU A 124 -7.73 -16.65 -14.70
C GLU A 124 -8.37 -16.88 -13.31
N ASP A 125 -7.66 -16.53 -12.24
CA ASP A 125 -8.07 -16.77 -10.84
C ASP A 125 -8.86 -15.59 -10.20
N PHE A 126 -9.05 -14.47 -10.91
CA PHE A 126 -9.77 -13.26 -10.45
C PHE A 126 -10.95 -12.88 -11.34
#